data_AF-A0A2R6XEV9-F1
#
_entry.id   AF-A0A2R6XEV9-F1
#
_cell.length_a   1.000
_cell.length_b   1.000
_cell.length_c   1.000
_cell.angle_alpha   90.00
_cell.angle_beta   90.00
_cell.angle_gamma   90.00
#
_symmetry.space_group_name_H-M   'P 1'
#
loop_
_entity.id
_entity.type
_entity.pdbx_description
1 polymer ?
#
loop_
_entity_poly.entity_id
_entity_poly.type
_entity_poly.pdbx_seq_one_letter_code
_entity_poly.pdbx_strand_id
1 'polypeptide(L)'
;MDSIPREDLQRLMLFEQTREKAASEYLRSPNDPDNLTRWGGALLELAHFRQGQESADMIQEAVSKFEEALRIAPKKHDTLWCLGNAHTSQGFLFSDPDKANEYFQQAARCFQLALDEDPHNELYHKGIEMTTKAPSLHQELQRQLATQMASYQASQGGGGGPSKASKKKKKDNDFKYDVMGWIVLSVGIVAWMSFAKSAPPPPPPSMR
;
A
#
# COMPACT_ATOMS: atom_id res chain seq x y z
N MET A 1 12.32 -4.03 -18.47
CA MET A 1 12.95 -3.54 -17.24
C MET A 1 12.54 -2.10 -17.17
N ASP A 2 11.32 -1.86 -16.70
CA ASP A 2 10.80 -0.52 -16.55
C ASP A 2 11.60 0.15 -15.44
N SER A 3 12.34 1.19 -15.81
CA SER A 3 13.13 1.98 -14.86
C SER A 3 12.18 2.69 -13.91
N ILE A 4 12.38 2.53 -12.61
CA ILE A 4 11.66 3.29 -11.58
C ILE A 4 11.83 4.80 -11.91
N PRO A 5 10.74 5.57 -12.03
CA PRO A 5 10.81 7.01 -12.25
C PRO A 5 11.70 7.70 -11.22
N ARG A 6 12.37 8.79 -11.59
CA ARG A 6 13.31 9.47 -10.70
C ARG A 6 12.64 9.94 -9.41
N GLU A 7 11.39 10.35 -9.52
CA GLU A 7 10.54 10.81 -8.42
C GLU A 7 10.25 9.67 -7.44
N ASP A 8 10.00 8.46 -7.94
CA ASP A 8 9.74 7.29 -7.12
C ASP A 8 11.01 6.76 -6.45
N LEU A 9 12.17 6.86 -7.11
CA LEU A 9 13.47 6.60 -6.49
C LEU A 9 13.77 7.56 -5.33
N GLN A 10 13.47 8.85 -5.52
CA GLN A 10 13.65 9.85 -4.45
C GLN A 10 12.71 9.58 -3.26
N ARG A 11 11.45 9.22 -3.52
CA ARG A 11 10.50 8.82 -2.48
C ARG A 11 10.98 7.59 -1.72
N LEU A 12 11.41 6.56 -2.43
CA LEU A 12 11.99 5.36 -1.84
C LEU A 12 13.16 5.68 -0.90
N MET A 13 14.10 6.51 -1.35
CA MET A 13 15.22 6.96 -0.51
C MET A 13 14.75 7.70 0.74
N LEU A 14 13.73 8.55 0.62
CA LEU A 14 13.16 9.28 1.75
C LEU A 14 12.51 8.34 2.76
N PHE A 15 11.78 7.31 2.30
CA PHE A 15 11.15 6.34 3.19
C PHE A 15 12.20 5.45 3.90
N GLU A 16 13.24 5.00 3.20
CA GLU A 16 14.36 4.27 3.83
C GLU A 16 15.04 5.13 4.92
N GLN A 17 15.35 6.40 4.63
CA GLN A 17 15.91 7.33 5.61
C GLN A 17 14.98 7.56 6.80
N THR A 18 13.68 7.68 6.54
CA THR A 18 12.67 7.86 7.60
C THR A 18 12.62 6.62 8.50
N ARG A 19 12.61 5.41 7.93
CA ARG A 19 12.66 4.15 8.68
C ARG A 19 13.92 4.06 9.54
N GLU A 20 15.10 4.31 8.97
CA GLU A 20 16.38 4.24 9.68
C GLU A 20 16.48 5.25 10.82
N LYS A 21 16.06 6.49 10.57
CA LYS A 21 16.02 7.53 11.59
C LYS A 21 15.04 7.15 12.71
N ALA A 22 13.85 6.66 12.36
CA ALA A 22 12.85 6.28 13.34
C ALA A 22 13.29 5.08 14.19
N ALA A 23 13.94 4.09 13.59
CA ALA A 23 14.56 2.97 14.31
C ALA A 23 15.65 3.45 15.27
N SER A 24 16.49 4.40 14.84
CA SER A 24 17.54 4.99 15.67
C SER A 24 16.99 5.87 16.80
N GLU A 25 15.85 6.52 16.59
CA GLU A 25 15.11 7.28 17.61
C GLU A 25 14.46 6.35 18.64
N TYR A 26 13.91 5.22 18.19
CA TYR A 26 13.28 4.23 19.07
C TYR A 26 14.25 3.64 20.09
N LEU A 27 15.52 3.42 19.71
CA LEU A 27 16.56 2.98 20.66
C LEU A 27 16.81 3.98 21.80
N ARG A 28 16.53 5.27 21.59
CA ARG A 28 16.72 6.33 22.57
C ARG A 28 15.44 6.66 23.33
N SER A 29 14.29 6.57 22.66
CA SER A 29 12.97 6.88 23.19
C SER A 29 11.93 5.90 22.61
N PRO A 30 11.78 4.71 23.21
CA PRO A 30 10.88 3.68 22.67
C PRO A 30 9.40 4.03 22.84
N ASN A 31 9.07 4.93 23.77
CA ASN A 31 7.70 5.33 24.08
C ASN A 31 7.26 6.61 23.37
N ASP A 32 7.83 6.92 22.20
CA ASP A 32 7.40 8.04 21.36
C ASP A 32 6.38 7.55 20.31
N PRO A 33 5.07 7.81 20.50
CA PRO A 33 4.03 7.36 19.59
C PRO A 33 4.11 8.04 18.21
N ASP A 34 4.64 9.27 18.12
CA ASP A 34 4.81 9.96 16.84
C ASP A 34 5.94 9.32 16.04
N ASN A 35 7.04 8.97 16.70
CA ASN A 35 8.14 8.26 16.06
C ASN A 35 7.71 6.87 15.58
N LEU A 36 7.01 6.11 16.42
CA LEU A 36 6.46 4.80 16.06
C LEU A 36 5.49 4.88 14.87
N THR A 37 4.65 5.92 14.83
CA THR A 37 3.75 6.17 13.70
C THR A 37 4.52 6.48 12.43
N ARG A 38 5.56 7.32 12.50
CA ARG A 38 6.44 7.59 11.34
C ARG A 38 7.17 6.34 10.87
N TRP A 39 7.64 5.51 11.80
CA TRP A 39 8.31 4.24 11.47
C TRP A 39 7.36 3.31 10.72
N GLY A 40 6.17 3.04 11.28
CA GLY A 40 5.18 2.19 10.64
C GLY A 40 4.76 2.74 9.27
N GLY A 41 4.59 4.07 9.14
CA GLY A 41 4.25 4.71 7.87
C GLY A 41 5.33 4.48 6.80
N ALA A 42 6.60 4.68 7.15
CA ALA A 42 7.72 4.43 6.24
C ALA A 42 7.81 2.95 5.82
N LEU A 43 7.60 2.02 6.76
CA LEU A 43 7.56 0.58 6.46
C LEU A 43 6.44 0.23 5.48
N LEU A 44 5.24 0.78 5.70
CA LEU A 44 4.08 0.52 4.86
C LEU A 44 4.30 1.02 3.42
N GLU A 45 4.85 2.22 3.27
CA GLU A 45 5.19 2.78 1.96
C GLU A 45 6.27 1.95 1.27
N LEU A 46 7.34 1.56 1.98
CA LEU A 46 8.38 0.69 1.43
C LEU A 46 7.81 -0.67 0.98
N ALA A 47 6.87 -1.23 1.74
CA ALA A 47 6.26 -2.50 1.42
C ALA A 47 5.55 -2.50 0.06
N HIS A 48 4.98 -1.36 -0.36
CA HIS A 48 4.32 -1.22 -1.67
C HIS A 48 5.30 -1.26 -2.85
N PHE A 49 6.58 -1.00 -2.61
CA PHE A 49 7.65 -1.15 -3.61
C PHE A 49 8.38 -2.50 -3.52
N ARG A 50 8.05 -3.32 -2.51
CA ARG A 50 8.56 -4.69 -2.37
C ARG A 50 7.53 -5.69 -2.88
N GLN A 51 7.95 -6.95 -3.02
CA GLN A 51 7.10 -8.01 -3.55
C GLN A 51 7.18 -9.26 -2.67
N GLY A 52 6.10 -10.06 -2.71
CA GLY A 52 6.03 -11.33 -2.00
C GLY A 52 6.24 -11.20 -0.50
N GLN A 53 7.05 -12.09 0.07
CA GLN A 53 7.23 -12.19 1.52
C GLN A 53 7.82 -10.92 2.13
N GLU A 54 8.73 -10.22 1.44
CA GLU A 54 9.35 -8.99 1.96
C GLU A 54 8.30 -7.89 2.18
N SER A 55 7.35 -7.73 1.26
CA SER A 55 6.23 -6.80 1.41
C SER A 55 5.34 -7.18 2.59
N ALA A 56 5.02 -8.48 2.72
CA ALA A 56 4.21 -8.99 3.83
C ALA A 56 4.87 -8.76 5.19
N ASP A 57 6.17 -9.03 5.31
CA ASP A 57 6.94 -8.85 6.54
C ASP A 57 7.00 -7.36 6.94
N MET A 58 7.24 -6.46 5.97
CA MET A 58 7.23 -5.01 6.22
C MET A 58 5.85 -4.50 6.66
N ILE A 59 4.76 -5.00 6.05
CA ILE A 59 3.40 -4.64 6.47
C ILE A 59 3.13 -5.14 7.89
N GLN A 60 3.55 -6.35 8.23
CA GLN A 60 3.40 -6.88 9.59
C GLN A 60 4.22 -6.07 10.61
N GLU A 61 5.44 -5.67 10.26
CA GLU A 61 6.24 -4.78 11.11
C GLU A 61 5.58 -3.41 11.27
N ALA A 62 5.01 -2.84 10.20
CA ALA A 62 4.27 -1.58 10.26
C ALA A 62 3.09 -1.65 11.22
N VAL A 63 2.27 -2.72 11.12
CA VAL A 63 1.15 -2.97 12.05
C VAL A 63 1.64 -3.01 13.49
N SER A 64 2.72 -3.75 13.77
CA SER A 64 3.30 -3.84 15.11
C SER A 64 3.71 -2.46 15.66
N LYS A 65 4.30 -1.60 14.84
CA LYS A 65 4.67 -0.22 15.24
C LYS A 65 3.45 0.67 15.49
N PHE A 66 2.40 0.55 14.69
CA PHE A 66 1.15 1.28 14.93
C PHE A 66 0.44 0.82 16.19
N GLU A 67 0.34 -0.49 16.43
CA GLU A 67 -0.24 -1.04 17.66
C GLU A 67 0.56 -0.61 18.90
N GLU A 68 1.88 -0.55 18.79
CA GLU A 68 2.74 -0.02 19.84
C GLU A 68 2.49 1.46 20.12
N ALA A 69 2.38 2.29 19.07
CA ALA A 69 2.02 3.70 19.19
C ALA A 69 0.64 3.88 19.84
N LEU A 70 -0.37 3.08 19.46
CA LEU A 70 -1.72 3.14 20.02
C LEU A 70 -1.78 2.64 21.46
N ARG A 71 -0.88 1.75 21.89
CA ARG A 71 -0.77 1.38 23.30
C ARG A 71 -0.36 2.56 24.17
N ILE A 72 0.46 3.46 23.63
CA ILE A 72 0.94 4.67 24.31
C ILE A 72 -0.09 5.81 24.18
N ALA A 73 -0.66 5.99 22.99
CA ALA A 73 -1.63 7.03 22.67
C ALA A 73 -2.86 6.44 21.94
N PRO A 74 -3.84 5.87 22.67
CA PRO A 74 -4.95 5.11 22.06
C PRO A 74 -5.89 5.90 21.14
N LYS A 75 -5.93 7.22 21.30
CA LYS A 75 -6.79 8.15 20.56
C LYS A 75 -6.07 8.87 19.43
N LYS A 76 -4.84 8.45 19.12
CA LYS A 76 -4.02 9.09 18.09
C LYS A 76 -4.58 8.76 16.69
N HIS A 77 -5.40 9.68 16.18
CA HIS A 77 -6.22 9.47 14.99
C HIS A 77 -5.40 9.23 13.71
N ASP A 78 -4.24 9.87 13.56
CA ASP A 78 -3.32 9.63 12.44
C ASP A 78 -2.74 8.21 12.47
N THR A 79 -2.41 7.67 13.65
CA THR A 79 -1.98 6.28 13.80
C THR A 79 -3.11 5.29 13.50
N LEU A 80 -4.33 5.58 13.97
CA LEU A 80 -5.52 4.76 13.67
C LEU A 80 -5.76 4.69 12.16
N TRP A 81 -5.65 5.82 11.46
CA TRP A 81 -5.75 5.85 10.00
C TRP A 81 -4.63 5.06 9.32
N CYS A 82 -3.38 5.20 9.76
CA CYS A 82 -2.27 4.42 9.21
C CYS A 82 -2.45 2.90 9.42
N LEU A 83 -2.93 2.49 10.60
CA LEU A 83 -3.25 1.09 10.90
C LEU A 83 -4.37 0.56 9.99
N GLY A 84 -5.39 1.36 9.72
CA GLY A 84 -6.46 1.00 8.77
C GLY A 84 -5.93 0.75 7.35
N ASN A 85 -4.97 1.56 6.88
CA ASN A 85 -4.31 1.34 5.60
C ASN A 85 -3.44 0.08 5.59
N ALA A 86 -2.75 -0.20 6.69
CA ALA A 86 -1.94 -1.41 6.84
C ALA A 86 -2.82 -2.68 6.78
N HIS A 87 -3.95 -2.70 7.51
CA HIS A 87 -4.92 -3.79 7.44
C HIS A 87 -5.55 -3.93 6.05
N THR A 88 -5.86 -2.83 5.37
CA THR A 88 -6.32 -2.89 3.97
C THR A 88 -5.28 -3.57 3.09
N SER A 89 -4.00 -3.21 3.24
CA SER A 89 -2.89 -3.85 2.51
C SER A 89 -2.79 -5.35 2.86
N GLN A 90 -2.92 -5.73 4.14
CA GLN A 90 -2.96 -7.14 4.55
C GLN A 90 -4.09 -7.90 3.87
N GLY A 91 -5.30 -7.35 3.82
CA GLY A 91 -6.45 -7.99 3.18
C GLY A 91 -6.18 -8.35 1.71
N PHE A 92 -5.49 -7.49 0.97
CA PHE A 92 -5.10 -7.77 -0.41
C PHE A 92 -3.98 -8.81 -0.58
N LEU A 93 -3.20 -9.12 0.48
CA LEU A 93 -2.19 -10.18 0.42
C LEU A 93 -2.79 -11.59 0.47
N PHE A 94 -3.98 -11.76 1.05
CA PHE A 94 -4.62 -13.07 1.18
C PHE A 94 -5.47 -13.39 -0.04
N SER A 95 -5.29 -14.57 -0.63
CA SER A 95 -6.18 -15.04 -1.72
C SER A 95 -7.53 -15.55 -1.19
N ASP A 96 -7.58 -15.92 0.09
CA ASP A 96 -8.78 -16.38 0.78
C ASP A 96 -9.72 -15.17 1.05
N PRO A 97 -10.94 -15.15 0.50
CA PRO A 97 -11.85 -14.02 0.63
C PRO A 97 -12.35 -13.82 2.06
N ASP A 98 -12.50 -14.88 2.85
CA ASP A 98 -12.98 -14.77 4.22
C ASP A 98 -11.90 -14.13 5.10
N LYS A 99 -10.65 -14.58 4.96
CA LYS A 99 -9.51 -13.96 5.64
C LYS A 99 -9.26 -12.52 5.19
N ALA A 100 -9.35 -12.24 3.90
CA ALA A 100 -9.21 -10.88 3.38
C ALA A 100 -10.28 -9.94 3.99
N ASN A 101 -11.51 -10.44 4.12
CA ASN A 101 -12.62 -9.69 4.69
C ASN A 101 -12.43 -9.39 6.19
N GLU A 102 -11.81 -10.28 6.97
CA GLU A 102 -11.46 -10.00 8.36
C GLU A 102 -10.56 -8.76 8.47
N TYR A 103 -9.53 -8.66 7.62
CA TYR A 103 -8.65 -7.49 7.58
C TYR A 103 -9.36 -6.23 7.09
N PHE A 104 -10.25 -6.34 6.09
CA PHE A 104 -11.05 -5.18 5.66
C PHE A 104 -11.99 -4.69 6.78
N GLN A 105 -12.57 -5.59 7.58
CA GLN A 105 -13.35 -5.19 8.75
C GLN A 105 -12.48 -4.53 9.84
N GLN A 106 -11.27 -5.03 10.07
CA GLN A 106 -10.30 -4.38 10.96
C GLN A 106 -9.94 -2.97 10.46
N ALA A 107 -9.69 -2.81 9.16
CA ALA A 107 -9.43 -1.51 8.54
C ALA A 107 -10.60 -0.53 8.72
N ALA A 108 -11.83 -0.97 8.44
CA ALA A 108 -13.03 -0.16 8.58
C ALA A 108 -13.20 0.35 10.03
N ARG A 109 -12.95 -0.52 11.02
CA ARG A 109 -12.97 -0.13 12.43
C ARG A 109 -11.92 0.93 12.76
N CYS A 110 -10.70 0.77 12.26
CA CYS A 110 -9.63 1.74 12.49
C CYS A 110 -9.97 3.11 11.88
N PHE A 111 -10.53 3.14 10.66
CA PHE A 111 -10.95 4.39 10.03
C PHE A 111 -12.12 5.06 10.75
N GLN A 112 -13.08 4.27 11.24
CA GLN A 112 -14.16 4.82 12.07
C GLN A 112 -13.61 5.46 13.35
N LEU A 113 -12.70 4.78 14.06
CA LEU A 113 -12.08 5.33 15.26
C LEU A 113 -11.26 6.59 14.96
N ALA A 114 -10.55 6.64 13.84
CA ALA A 114 -9.84 7.85 13.41
C ALA A 114 -10.80 9.01 13.14
N LEU A 115 -11.93 8.72 12.48
CA LEU A 115 -12.99 9.71 12.19
C LEU A 115 -13.68 10.20 13.46
N ASP A 116 -13.91 9.33 14.44
CA ASP A 116 -14.54 9.72 15.71
C ASP A 116 -13.68 10.71 16.50
N GLU A 117 -12.34 10.62 16.38
CA GLU A 117 -11.39 11.54 17.03
C GLU A 117 -11.13 12.82 16.18
N ASP A 118 -11.24 12.76 14.84
CA ASP A 118 -11.17 13.93 13.94
C ASP A 118 -12.28 13.91 12.86
N PRO A 119 -13.50 14.36 13.19
CA PRO A 119 -14.68 14.23 12.33
C PRO A 119 -14.63 15.04 11.02
N HIS A 120 -13.78 16.06 10.96
CA HIS A 120 -13.65 16.95 9.81
C HIS A 120 -12.59 16.48 8.81
N ASN A 121 -11.95 15.35 9.08
CA ASN A 121 -10.92 14.81 8.21
C ASN A 121 -11.52 14.07 7.00
N GLU A 122 -11.55 14.76 5.86
CA GLU A 122 -12.02 14.23 4.58
C GLU A 122 -11.29 12.94 4.15
N LEU A 123 -10.04 12.73 4.57
CA LEU A 123 -9.30 11.51 4.25
C LEU A 123 -9.88 10.29 4.95
N TYR A 124 -10.42 10.46 6.15
CA TYR A 124 -10.96 9.35 6.95
C TYR A 124 -12.32 8.91 6.39
N HIS A 125 -13.15 9.86 5.99
CA HIS A 125 -14.39 9.59 5.23
C HIS A 125 -14.11 8.77 3.97
N LYS A 126 -13.11 9.19 3.17
CA LYS A 126 -12.70 8.44 1.97
C LYS A 126 -12.16 7.06 2.30
N GLY A 127 -11.39 6.91 3.38
CA GLY A 127 -10.89 5.62 3.85
C GLY A 127 -12.03 4.63 4.11
N ILE A 128 -13.07 5.06 4.84
CA ILE A 128 -14.26 4.24 5.10
C ILE A 128 -14.95 3.85 3.78
N GLU A 129 -15.20 4.81 2.88
CA GLU A 129 -15.84 4.54 1.59
C GLU A 129 -15.05 3.50 0.79
N MET A 130 -13.73 3.62 0.73
CA MET A 130 -12.86 2.68 0.01
C MET A 130 -12.88 1.29 0.63
N THR A 131 -12.90 1.17 1.96
CA THR A 131 -12.97 -0.13 2.64
C THR A 131 -14.29 -0.85 2.39
N THR A 132 -15.41 -0.13 2.25
CA THR A 132 -16.69 -0.78 1.86
C THR A 132 -16.62 -1.46 0.49
N LYS A 133 -15.76 -0.95 -0.41
CA LYS A 133 -15.54 -1.50 -1.75
C LYS A 133 -14.44 -2.57 -1.79
N ALA A 134 -13.59 -2.64 -0.77
CA ALA A 134 -12.43 -3.53 -0.74
C ALA A 134 -12.74 -5.02 -0.98
N PRO A 135 -13.82 -5.62 -0.40
CA PRO A 135 -14.17 -7.00 -0.72
C PRO A 135 -14.52 -7.23 -2.19
N SER A 136 -15.22 -6.28 -2.83
CA SER A 136 -15.55 -6.39 -4.25
C SER A 136 -14.32 -6.23 -5.15
N LEU A 137 -13.39 -5.34 -4.78
CA LEU A 137 -12.12 -5.16 -5.48
C LEU A 137 -11.24 -6.40 -5.35
N HIS A 138 -11.22 -7.03 -4.17
CA HIS A 138 -10.52 -8.29 -3.94
C HIS A 138 -11.08 -9.42 -4.81
N GLN A 139 -12.40 -9.57 -4.88
CA GLN A 139 -13.03 -10.57 -5.74
C GLN A 139 -12.68 -10.36 -7.22
N GLU A 140 -12.73 -9.12 -7.69
CA GLU A 140 -12.39 -8.78 -9.07
C GLU A 140 -10.91 -9.06 -9.37
N LEU A 141 -10.00 -8.71 -8.44
CA LEU A 141 -8.59 -9.06 -8.51
C LEU A 141 -8.41 -10.58 -8.69
N GLN A 142 -9.03 -11.40 -7.84
CA GLN A 142 -8.89 -12.85 -7.92
C GLN A 142 -9.46 -13.40 -9.23
N ARG A 143 -10.58 -12.84 -9.72
CA ARG A 143 -11.19 -13.22 -11.00
C ARG A 143 -10.27 -12.92 -12.17
N GLN A 144 -9.61 -11.76 -12.18
CA GLN A 144 -8.64 -11.39 -13.22
C GLN A 144 -7.42 -12.31 -13.18
N LEU A 145 -6.88 -12.59 -12.00
CA LEU A 145 -5.75 -13.52 -11.83
C LEU A 145 -6.10 -14.92 -12.32
N ALA A 146 -7.30 -15.44 -12.00
CA ALA A 146 -7.77 -16.74 -12.47
C ALA A 146 -7.91 -16.78 -14.00
N THR A 147 -8.53 -15.74 -14.58
CA THR A 147 -8.72 -15.61 -16.03
C THR A 147 -7.38 -15.60 -16.76
N GLN A 148 -6.39 -14.92 -16.21
CA GLN A 148 -5.09 -14.79 -16.84
C GLN A 148 -4.23 -16.06 -16.72
N MET A 149 -4.32 -16.77 -15.60
CA MET A 149 -3.72 -18.11 -15.48
C MET A 149 -4.37 -19.10 -16.45
N ALA A 150 -5.69 -19.05 -16.63
CA ALA A 150 -6.40 -19.90 -17.59
C ALA A 150 -5.99 -19.60 -19.04
N SER A 151 -5.85 -18.33 -19.42
CA SER A 151 -5.39 -17.95 -20.76
C SER A 151 -3.93 -18.34 -21.02
N TYR A 152 -3.07 -18.26 -20.00
CA TYR A 152 -1.69 -18.72 -20.09
C TYR A 152 -1.59 -20.24 -20.28
N GLN A 153 -2.39 -21.03 -19.55
CA GLN A 153 -2.45 -22.48 -19.74
C GLN A 153 -3.03 -22.88 -21.11
N ALA A 154 -4.07 -22.19 -21.59
CA ALA A 154 -4.62 -22.42 -22.93
C ALA A 154 -3.61 -22.11 -24.04
N SER A 155 -2.75 -21.10 -23.86
CA SER A 155 -1.68 -20.76 -24.81
C SER A 155 -0.50 -21.76 -24.82
N GLN A 156 -0.31 -22.53 -23.75
CA GLN A 156 0.68 -23.62 -23.69
C GLN A 156 0.10 -25.00 -24.06
N GLY A 157 -1.23 -25.15 -24.05
CA GLY A 157 -1.93 -26.40 -24.38
C GLY A 157 -2.26 -26.61 -25.86
N GLY A 158 -1.89 -25.68 -26.75
CA GLY A 158 -2.23 -25.72 -28.18
C GLY A 158 -1.04 -25.94 -29.12
N GLY A 159 -0.87 -27.17 -29.62
CA GLY A 159 -0.34 -27.43 -30.95
C GLY A 159 1.12 -27.87 -31.07
N GLY A 160 1.32 -29.18 -31.26
CA GLY A 160 2.55 -29.74 -31.82
C GLY A 160 2.75 -29.31 -33.28
N GLY A 161 3.95 -28.83 -33.58
CA GLY A 161 4.48 -28.56 -34.92
C GLY A 161 5.94 -28.09 -34.81
N PRO A 162 6.90 -28.64 -35.57
CA PRO A 162 8.32 -28.48 -35.25
C PRO A 162 8.89 -27.21 -35.88
N SER A 163 9.55 -26.35 -35.10
CA SER A 163 10.88 -25.80 -35.43
C SER A 163 11.36 -24.71 -34.46
N LYS A 164 12.62 -24.88 -34.05
CA LYS A 164 13.61 -23.89 -33.58
C LYS A 164 13.37 -23.14 -32.26
N ALA A 165 14.04 -23.68 -31.25
CA ALA A 165 14.80 -23.00 -30.19
C ALA A 165 14.44 -21.54 -29.87
N SER A 166 13.78 -21.32 -28.72
CA SER A 166 14.03 -20.12 -27.93
C SER A 166 13.69 -20.31 -26.44
N LYS A 167 14.70 -19.97 -25.64
CA LYS A 167 14.83 -19.81 -24.19
C LYS A 167 13.57 -19.92 -23.31
N LYS A 168 13.67 -20.81 -22.31
CA LYS A 168 12.93 -20.80 -21.03
C LYS A 168 12.58 -19.38 -20.60
N LYS A 169 11.29 -19.06 -20.49
CA LYS A 169 10.80 -17.89 -19.76
C LYS A 169 9.98 -18.37 -18.55
N LYS A 170 10.58 -18.25 -17.36
CA LYS A 170 9.85 -18.10 -16.09
C LYS A 170 8.95 -16.87 -16.25
N LYS A 171 7.63 -17.03 -16.36
CA LYS A 171 6.72 -15.89 -16.46
C LYS A 171 5.38 -16.12 -15.74
N ASP A 172 5.41 -16.76 -14.58
CA ASP A 172 4.22 -16.95 -13.73
C ASP A 172 4.19 -16.02 -12.51
N ASN A 173 5.34 -15.51 -12.05
CA ASN A 173 5.38 -14.59 -10.90
C ASN A 173 5.14 -13.14 -11.30
N ASP A 174 5.64 -12.72 -12.46
CA ASP A 174 5.62 -11.32 -12.91
C ASP A 174 4.18 -10.74 -12.96
N PHE A 175 3.20 -11.55 -13.40
CA PHE A 175 1.83 -11.07 -13.58
C PHE A 175 1.02 -10.96 -12.30
N LYS A 176 1.17 -11.92 -11.37
CA LYS A 176 0.41 -11.88 -10.10
C LYS A 176 0.73 -10.62 -9.28
N TYR A 177 1.94 -10.09 -9.44
CA TYR A 177 2.41 -8.90 -8.72
C TYR A 177 2.27 -7.60 -9.52
N ASP A 178 2.15 -7.65 -10.85
CA ASP A 178 1.78 -6.50 -11.68
C ASP A 178 0.39 -5.99 -11.28
N VAL A 179 -0.57 -6.89 -11.03
CA VAL A 179 -1.92 -6.53 -10.56
C VAL A 179 -1.93 -5.94 -9.15
N MET A 180 -1.01 -6.37 -8.26
CA MET A 180 -0.80 -5.71 -6.97
C MET A 180 -0.28 -4.27 -7.18
N GLY A 181 0.57 -4.04 -8.19
CA GLY A 181 0.99 -2.71 -8.63
C GLY A 181 -0.16 -1.80 -9.09
N TRP A 182 -1.21 -2.36 -9.72
CA TRP A 182 -2.41 -1.59 -10.10
C TRP A 182 -3.33 -1.26 -8.91
N ILE A 183 -3.38 -2.11 -7.89
CA ILE A 183 -4.11 -1.82 -6.63
C ILE A 183 -3.35 -0.78 -5.81
N VAL A 184 -2.02 -0.85 -5.78
CA VAL A 184 -1.12 0.17 -5.21
C VAL A 184 -1.28 1.52 -5.91
N LEU A 185 -1.43 1.55 -7.25
CA LEU A 185 -1.75 2.77 -8.00
C LEU A 185 -3.16 3.30 -7.72
N SER A 186 -4.13 2.44 -7.37
CA SER A 186 -5.52 2.87 -7.17
C SER A 186 -5.79 3.41 -5.76
N VAL A 187 -5.10 2.89 -4.74
CA VAL A 187 -5.30 3.31 -3.33
C VAL A 187 -4.24 4.35 -2.90
N GLY A 188 -3.01 4.26 -3.40
CA GLY A 188 -1.94 5.21 -3.10
C GLY A 188 -2.09 6.60 -3.74
N ILE A 189 -2.85 6.72 -4.84
CA ILE A 189 -3.03 8.01 -5.53
C ILE A 189 -4.10 8.91 -4.89
N VAL A 190 -5.11 8.34 -4.23
CA VAL A 190 -6.24 9.13 -3.70
C VAL A 190 -5.86 9.93 -2.44
N ALA A 191 -4.80 9.52 -1.73
CA ALA A 191 -4.30 10.22 -0.55
C ALA A 191 -3.43 11.46 -0.86
N TRP A 192 -2.85 11.59 -2.07
CA TRP A 192 -1.86 12.65 -2.35
C TRP A 192 -2.28 13.75 -3.33
N MET A 193 -3.41 13.61 -4.04
CA MET A 193 -3.87 14.70 -4.94
C MET A 193 -4.57 15.88 -4.24
N SER A 194 -4.81 15.83 -2.93
CA SER A 194 -5.48 16.93 -2.21
C SER A 194 -4.56 18.00 -1.61
N PHE A 195 -3.23 17.88 -1.71
CA PHE A 195 -2.29 18.89 -1.15
C PHE A 195 -1.55 19.77 -2.18
N ALA A 196 -1.82 19.63 -3.48
CA ALA A 196 -1.15 20.44 -4.52
C ALA A 196 -1.98 21.62 -5.06
N LYS A 197 -3.20 21.88 -4.55
CA LYS A 197 -4.08 22.93 -5.09
C LYS A 197 -4.29 24.09 -4.10
N SER A 198 -3.21 24.77 -3.70
CA SER A 198 -3.29 26.06 -2.99
C SER A 198 -2.01 26.92 -3.11
N ALA A 199 -1.34 26.94 -4.27
CA ALA A 199 -0.33 27.96 -4.56
C ALA A 199 -0.82 28.83 -5.74
N PRO A 200 -1.06 30.15 -5.57
CA PRO A 200 -1.36 31.02 -6.69
C PRO A 200 -0.14 31.16 -7.62
N PRO A 201 -0.34 31.29 -8.94
CA PRO A 201 0.77 31.42 -9.89
C PRO A 201 1.57 32.71 -9.64
N PRO A 202 2.91 32.70 -9.83
CA PRO A 202 3.71 33.91 -9.72
C PRO A 202 3.34 34.93 -10.81
N PRO A 203 3.40 36.24 -10.51
CA PRO A 203 3.04 37.28 -11.46
C PRO A 203 4.01 37.29 -12.66
N PRO A 204 3.53 37.66 -13.87
CA PRO A 204 4.37 37.69 -15.06
C PRO A 204 5.50 38.72 -14.93
N PRO A 205 6.68 38.46 -15.52
CA PRO A 205 7.81 39.37 -15.47
C PRO A 205 7.49 40.69 -16.19
N SER A 206 7.75 41.80 -15.51
CA SER A 206 7.66 43.14 -16.10
C SER A 206 8.76 43.31 -17.14
N MET A 207 8.39 43.48 -18.41
CA MET A 207 9.31 43.89 -19.46
C MET A 207 9.73 45.35 -19.21
N ARG A 208 11.01 45.57 -18.89
CA ARG A 208 11.75 46.80 -19.17
C ARG A 208 13.20 46.46 -19.46
#